data_AF-A0A8J8BVE4-F1
#
_entry.id   AF-A0A8J8BVE4-F1
#
_cell.length_a   1.000
_cell.length_b   1.000
_cell.length_c   1.000
_cell.angle_alpha   90.00
_cell.angle_beta   90.00
_cell.angle_gamma   90.00
#
_symmetry.space_group_name_H-M   'P 1'
#
loop_
_entity.id
_entity.type
_entity.pdbx_description
1 polymer ?
#
loop_
_entity_poly.entity_id
_entity_poly.type
_entity_poly.pdbx_seq_one_letter_code
_entity_poly.pdbx_strand_id
1 'polypeptide(L)'
;MILLSTTEFIMRIVEMIMSICELVAEQISEFTSGFIPADAVDELGILVILVLVRAGFDFTKKILEILIIIFLIYIFIQLIPSILAMF
;
A
#
# COMPACT_ATOMS: atom_id res chain seq x y z
N MET A 1 -32.86 17.48 -3.00
CA MET A 1 -31.76 18.40 -2.61
C MET A 1 -30.67 17.74 -1.73
N ILE A 2 -30.63 16.40 -1.60
CA ILE A 2 -29.62 15.69 -0.77
C ILE A 2 -28.69 14.78 -1.60
N LEU A 3 -28.99 14.55 -2.88
CA LEU A 3 -28.18 13.70 -3.77
C LEU A 3 -26.98 14.42 -4.43
N LEU A 4 -26.88 15.75 -4.31
CA LEU A 4 -25.77 16.52 -4.87
C LEU A 4 -24.49 16.40 -4.03
N SER A 5 -24.60 16.19 -2.71
CA SER A 5 -23.44 16.21 -1.80
C SER A 5 -22.54 14.98 -1.92
N THR A 6 -23.09 13.79 -2.16
CA THR A 6 -22.29 12.56 -2.29
C THR A 6 -21.54 12.53 -3.62
N THR A 7 -22.17 12.95 -4.71
CA THR A 7 -21.53 12.98 -6.04
C THR A 7 -20.45 14.06 -6.12
N GLU A 8 -20.69 15.26 -5.58
CA GLU A 8 -19.66 16.31 -5.47
C GLU A 8 -18.51 15.91 -4.55
N PHE A 9 -18.81 15.19 -3.46
CA PHE A 9 -17.77 14.68 -2.56
C PHE A 9 -16.90 13.62 -3.25
N ILE A 10 -17.52 12.68 -3.99
CA ILE A 10 -16.80 11.67 -4.78
C ILE A 10 -15.96 12.36 -5.87
N MET A 11 -16.52 13.33 -6.59
CA MET A 11 -15.79 14.10 -7.60
C MET A 11 -14.56 14.81 -7.00
N ARG A 12 -14.69 15.45 -5.84
CA ARG A 12 -13.56 16.08 -5.15
C ARG A 12 -12.49 15.09 -4.71
N ILE A 13 -12.88 13.89 -4.27
CA ILE A 13 -11.91 12.84 -3.94
C ILE A 13 -11.19 12.37 -5.20
N VAL A 14 -11.91 12.19 -6.31
CA VAL A 14 -11.32 11.80 -7.60
C VAL A 14 -10.36 12.88 -8.09
N GLU A 15 -10.74 14.15 -8.06
CA GLU A 15 -9.86 15.29 -8.42
C GLU A 15 -8.61 15.35 -7.53
N MET A 16 -8.77 15.12 -6.22
CA MET A 16 -7.63 15.08 -5.29
C MET A 16 -6.67 13.93 -5.62
N ILE A 17 -7.20 12.75 -5.95
CA ILE A 17 -6.39 11.59 -6.34
C ILE A 17 -5.67 11.88 -7.65
N MET A 18 -6.34 12.45 -8.66
CA MET A 18 -5.74 12.84 -9.93
C MET A 18 -4.60 13.84 -9.72
N SER A 19 -4.79 14.86 -8.89
CA SER A 19 -3.75 15.83 -8.56
C SER A 19 -2.53 15.20 -7.87
N ILE A 20 -2.74 14.20 -7.01
CA ILE A 20 -1.63 13.44 -6.40
C ILE A 20 -0.91 12.60 -7.46
N CYS A 21 -1.65 11.99 -8.39
CA CYS A 21 -1.07 11.23 -9.50
C CYS A 21 -0.22 12.12 -10.41
N GLU A 22 -0.68 13.32 -10.76
CA GLU A 22 0.09 14.31 -11.53
C GLU A 22 1.36 14.75 -10.80
N LEU A 23 1.29 15.01 -9.49
CA LEU A 23 2.46 15.33 -8.67
C LEU A 23 3.49 14.21 -8.64
N VAL A 24 3.04 12.96 -8.51
CA VAL A 24 3.92 11.79 -8.54
C VAL A 24 4.48 11.57 -9.95
N ALA A 25 3.69 11.81 -10.99
CA ALA A 25 4.11 11.76 -12.39
C ALA A 25 5.24 12.73 -12.69
N GLU A 26 5.08 13.98 -12.26
CA GLU A 26 6.06 15.04 -12.44
C GLU A 26 7.36 14.70 -11.73
N GLN A 27 7.29 14.22 -10.48
CA GLN A 27 8.48 13.78 -9.76
C GLN A 27 9.17 12.60 -10.46
N ILE A 28 8.42 11.58 -10.91
CA ILE A 28 9.01 10.45 -11.64
C ILE A 28 9.67 10.92 -12.95
N SER A 29 9.05 11.85 -13.67
CA SER A 29 9.62 12.45 -14.89
C SER A 29 10.92 13.20 -14.60
N GLU A 30 10.96 14.03 -13.54
CA GLU A 30 12.19 14.71 -13.10
C GLU A 30 13.29 13.73 -12.69
N PHE A 31 12.95 12.70 -11.91
CA PHE A 31 13.90 11.65 -11.51
C PHE A 31 14.40 10.80 -12.69
N THR A 32 13.62 10.69 -13.76
CA THR A 32 13.99 9.95 -14.98
C THR A 32 14.54 10.84 -16.09
N SER A 33 14.86 12.12 -15.80
CA SER A 33 15.38 13.10 -16.78
C SER A 33 14.47 13.30 -18.00
N GLY A 34 13.15 13.19 -17.82
CA GLY A 34 12.16 13.33 -18.89
C GLY A 34 12.00 12.11 -19.80
N PHE A 35 12.57 10.95 -19.44
CA PHE A 35 12.39 9.70 -20.21
C PHE A 35 10.94 9.19 -20.18
N ILE A 36 10.18 9.52 -19.12
CA ILE A 36 8.76 9.19 -18.99
C ILE A 36 7.96 10.50 -19.02
N PRO A 37 7.26 10.83 -20.13
CA PRO A 37 6.44 12.03 -20.21
C PRO A 37 5.26 11.95 -19.22
N ALA A 38 4.86 13.09 -18.65
CA ALA A 38 3.80 13.17 -17.64
C ALA A 38 2.46 12.64 -18.16
N ASP A 39 2.20 12.84 -19.45
CA ASP A 39 1.03 12.37 -20.20
C ASP A 39 0.97 10.83 -20.27
N ALA A 40 2.12 10.16 -20.20
CA ALA A 40 2.15 8.70 -20.10
C ALA A 40 1.66 8.21 -18.73
N VAL A 41 1.63 9.05 -17.69
CA VAL A 41 1.15 8.65 -16.36
C VAL A 41 -0.38 8.55 -16.31
N ASP A 42 -1.10 9.22 -17.21
CA ASP A 42 -2.54 9.02 -17.40
C ASP A 42 -2.85 7.64 -17.99
N GLU A 43 -2.10 7.22 -19.03
CA GLU A 43 -2.22 5.87 -19.61
C GLU A 43 -1.60 4.78 -18.70
N LEU A 44 -0.56 5.11 -17.93
CA LEU A 44 0.10 4.25 -16.96
C LEU A 44 -0.52 4.33 -15.56
N GLY A 45 -1.62 5.05 -15.36
CA GLY A 45 -2.24 5.25 -14.05
C GLY A 45 -2.64 3.91 -13.41
N ILE A 46 -3.10 2.96 -14.23
CA ILE A 46 -3.36 1.58 -13.80
C ILE A 46 -2.07 0.90 -13.33
N LEU A 47 -0.94 1.16 -14.00
CA LEU A 47 0.36 0.60 -13.65
C LEU A 47 0.88 1.16 -12.32
N VAL A 48 0.67 2.46 -12.06
CA VAL A 48 0.98 3.09 -10.75
C VAL A 48 0.13 2.49 -9.65
N ILE A 49 -1.18 2.33 -9.86
CA ILE A 49 -2.09 1.66 -8.90
C ILE A 49 -1.62 0.22 -8.64
N LEU A 50 -1.26 -0.53 -9.69
CA LEU A 50 -0.75 -1.90 -9.54
C LEU A 50 0.58 -1.95 -8.78
N VAL A 51 1.48 -0.99 -8.99
CA VAL A 51 2.74 -0.88 -8.25
C VAL A 51 2.48 -0.54 -6.78
N LEU A 52 1.58 0.40 -6.49
CA LEU A 52 1.19 0.74 -5.11
C LEU A 52 0.53 -0.44 -4.39
N VAL A 53 -0.38 -1.15 -5.06
CA VAL A 53 -1.00 -2.37 -4.54
C VAL A 53 0.08 -3.42 -4.26
N ARG A 54 1.00 -3.68 -5.21
CA ARG A 54 2.10 -4.62 -5.01
C ARG A 54 2.99 -4.24 -3.83
N ALA A 55 3.40 -2.98 -3.73
CA ALA A 55 4.22 -2.48 -2.64
C ALA A 55 3.51 -2.61 -1.28
N GLY A 56 2.20 -2.32 -1.24
CA GLY A 56 1.35 -2.55 -0.08
C GLY A 56 1.30 -4.01 0.34
N PHE A 57 1.11 -4.92 -0.62
CA PHE A 57 1.13 -6.38 -0.36
C PHE A 57 2.47 -6.85 0.18
N ASP A 58 3.60 -6.38 -0.38
CA ASP A 58 4.94 -6.75 0.09
C ASP A 58 5.18 -6.26 1.52
N PHE A 59 4.70 -5.06 1.86
CA PHE A 59 4.75 -4.54 3.23
C PHE A 59 3.90 -5.38 4.19
N THR A 60 2.65 -5.67 3.83
CA THR A 60 1.75 -6.53 4.64
C THR A 60 2.36 -7.91 4.86
N LYS A 61 2.99 -8.50 3.84
CA LYS A 61 3.68 -9.79 3.94
C LYS A 61 4.78 -9.77 5.00
N LYS A 62 5.62 -8.73 5.02
CA LYS A 62 6.68 -8.58 6.04
C LYS A 62 6.10 -8.45 7.45
N ILE A 63 5.03 -7.69 7.62
CA ILE A 63 4.35 -7.56 8.92
C ILE A 63 3.83 -8.92 9.39
N LEU A 64 3.17 -9.66 8.49
CA LEU A 64 2.65 -10.98 8.80
C LEU A 64 3.77 -11.95 9.22
N GLU A 65 4.91 -11.91 8.54
CA GLU A 65 6.07 -12.74 8.87
C GLU A 65 6.62 -12.42 10.28
N ILE A 66 6.71 -11.14 10.65
CA ILE A 66 7.11 -10.71 12.00
C ILE A 66 6.10 -11.21 13.05
N LEU A 67 4.81 -11.07 12.78
CA LEU A 67 3.75 -11.56 13.66
C LEU A 67 3.83 -13.08 13.89
N ILE A 68 4.11 -13.85 12.83
CA ILE A 68 4.30 -15.30 12.93
C ILE A 68 5.49 -15.63 13.82
N ILE A 69 6.61 -14.94 13.69
CA ILE A 69 7.80 -15.16 14.53
C ILE A 69 7.47 -14.88 16.00
N ILE A 70 6.82 -13.76 16.30
CA ILE A 70 6.40 -13.41 17.67
C ILE A 70 5.49 -14.50 18.24
N PHE A 71 4.55 -14.98 17.43
CA PHE A 71 3.62 -16.03 17.84
C PHE A 71 4.31 -17.37 18.08
N LEU A 72 5.29 -17.75 17.26
CA LEU A 72 6.10 -18.94 17.47
C LEU A 72 6.89 -18.85 18.78
N ILE A 73 7.55 -17.71 19.04
CA ILE A 73 8.29 -17.49 20.29
C ILE A 73 7.34 -17.63 21.49
N TYR A 74 6.14 -17.05 21.41
CA TYR A 74 5.12 -17.18 22.44
C TYR A 74 4.74 -18.65 22.69
N ILE A 75 4.48 -19.41 21.64
CA ILE A 75 4.18 -20.85 21.72
C ILE A 75 5.33 -21.61 22.38
N PHE A 76 6.58 -21.34 21.99
CA PHE A 76 7.75 -21.97 22.60
C PHE A 76 7.84 -21.67 24.10
N ILE A 77 7.68 -20.41 24.50
CA ILE A 77 7.69 -20.02 25.92
C ILE A 77 6.56 -20.72 26.71
N GLN A 78 5.40 -20.94 26.09
CA GLN A 78 4.27 -21.57 26.75
C GLN A 78 4.38 -23.11 26.82
N LEU A 79 4.99 -23.74 25.81
CA LEU A 79 5.16 -25.18 25.73
C LEU A 79 6.40 -25.70 26.47
N ILE A 80 7.46 -24.89 26.62
CA ILE A 80 8.66 -25.30 27.36
C ILE A 80 8.36 -25.71 28.81
N PRO A 81 7.58 -24.95 29.61
CA PRO A 81 7.23 -25.34 30.97
C PRO A 81 6.43 -26.64 31.04
N SER A 82 5.55 -26.90 30.07
CA SER A 82 4.72 -28.11 30.05
C SER A 82 5.51 -29.35 29.63
N ILE A 83 6.51 -29.21 28.75
CA ILE A 83 7.44 -30.29 28.41
C ILE A 83 8.41 -30.57 29.56
N LEU A 84 8.95 -29.53 30.20
CA LEU A 84 9.86 -29.68 31.35
C LEU A 84 9.15 -30.26 32.59
N ALA A 85 7.87 -29.99 32.79
CA ALA A 85 7.08 -30.59 33.87
C ALA A 85 6.71 -32.07 33.63
N MET A 86 7.00 -32.61 32.44
CA MET A 86 6.73 -34.00 32.05
C MET A 86 7.92 -34.94 32.32
N PHE A 87 9.10 -34.39 32.62
CA PHE A 87 10.31 -35.10 33.03
C PHE A 87 10.57 -34.94 34.53
#